data_AF-A0A126Z8C3-F1
#
_entry.id   AF-A0A126Z8C3-F1
#
_cell.length_a   1.000
_cell.length_b   1.000
_cell.length_c   1.000
_cell.angle_alpha   90.00
_cell.angle_beta   90.00
_cell.angle_gamma   90.00
#
_symmetry.space_group_name_H-M   'P 1'
#
loop_
_entity.id
_entity.type
_entity.pdbx_description
1 polymer ?
#
loop_
_entity_poly.entity_id
_entity_poly.type
_entity_poly.pdbx_seq_one_letter_code
_entity_poly.pdbx_strand_id
1 'polypeptide(L)'
;MTNNYDDLAARAEAGTLRIIPGTTRAGADAAAAGRAALLAATDTDTIEDATRIALGRPRVGETRTTTVVWKVRAPEQLDEQATDLAKHQGMNLSTLVRDAVAEYVRAHANA
;
A
#
# COMPACT_ATOMS: atom_id res chain seq x y z
N MET A 1 19.20 -38.61 25.69
CA MET A 1 19.62 -37.53 24.77
C MET A 1 18.37 -36.71 24.54
N THR A 2 18.17 -35.67 25.35
CA THR A 2 16.95 -34.84 25.29
C THR A 2 16.96 -34.09 23.98
N ASN A 3 15.98 -34.34 23.12
CA ASN A 3 15.95 -33.74 21.80
C ASN A 3 15.64 -32.25 21.96
N ASN A 4 16.26 -31.40 21.14
CA ASN A 4 16.07 -29.94 21.12
C ASN A 4 14.58 -29.50 21.14
N TYR A 5 13.70 -30.36 20.61
CA TYR A 5 12.25 -30.15 20.61
C TYR A 5 11.57 -30.28 21.99
N ASP A 6 12.08 -31.13 22.88
CA ASP A 6 11.50 -31.29 24.23
C ASP A 6 11.78 -30.06 25.10
N ASP A 7 12.98 -29.48 25.00
CA ASP A 7 13.33 -28.20 25.63
C ASP A 7 12.48 -27.06 25.08
N LEU A 8 12.31 -27.02 23.76
CA LEU A 8 11.49 -26.00 23.11
C LEU A 8 10.02 -26.08 23.54
N ALA A 9 9.47 -27.29 23.65
CA ALA A 9 8.11 -27.53 24.11
C ALA A 9 7.93 -27.08 25.57
N ALA A 10 8.84 -27.49 26.47
CA ALA A 10 8.81 -27.07 27.87
C ALA A 10 8.87 -25.54 28.03
N ARG A 11 9.69 -24.87 27.21
CA ARG A 11 9.80 -23.40 27.21
C ARG A 11 8.56 -22.70 26.65
N ALA A 12 7.90 -23.32 25.66
CA ALA A 12 6.63 -22.85 25.13
C ALA A 12 5.51 -22.91 26.18
N GLU A 13 5.37 -24.05 26.85
CA GLU A 13 4.39 -24.25 27.92
C GLU A 13 4.64 -23.33 29.11
N ALA A 14 5.90 -23.11 29.47
CA ALA A 14 6.29 -22.16 30.51
C ALA A 14 6.14 -20.68 30.09
N GLY A 15 5.80 -20.39 28.82
CA GLY A 15 5.67 -19.03 28.30
C GLY A 15 6.98 -18.23 28.24
N THR A 16 8.13 -18.93 28.22
CA THR A 16 9.46 -18.30 28.28
C THR A 16 10.12 -18.10 26.91
N LEU A 17 9.38 -18.38 25.82
CA LEU A 17 9.87 -18.14 24.47
C LEU A 17 10.12 -16.66 24.23
N ARG A 18 11.32 -16.33 23.76
CA ARG A 18 11.69 -14.98 23.37
C ARG A 18 11.47 -14.81 21.88
N ILE A 19 10.78 -13.73 21.51
CA ILE A 19 10.59 -13.36 20.11
C ILE A 19 11.96 -13.00 19.51
N ILE A 20 12.27 -13.56 18.35
CA ILE A 20 13.50 -13.25 17.62
C ILE A 20 13.45 -11.78 17.18
N PRO A 21 14.50 -10.97 17.40
CA PRO A 21 14.54 -9.60 16.91
C PRO A 21 14.25 -9.50 15.41
N GLY A 22 13.44 -8.51 15.02
CA GLY A 22 13.00 -8.33 13.63
C GLY A 22 11.80 -9.18 13.20
N THR A 23 11.29 -10.08 14.06
CA THR A 23 10.05 -10.82 13.78
C THR A 23 8.88 -9.85 13.69
N THR A 24 8.19 -9.83 12.54
CA THR A 24 6.94 -9.08 12.38
C THR A 24 5.88 -9.62 13.33
N ARG A 25 5.28 -8.73 14.12
CA ARG A 25 4.17 -9.07 15.02
C ARG A 25 2.85 -8.79 14.30
N ALA A 26 1.90 -9.72 14.40
CA ALA A 26 0.57 -9.61 13.83
C ALA A 26 -0.49 -9.95 14.89
N GLY A 27 -1.75 -9.56 14.63
CA GLY A 27 -2.88 -9.78 15.54
C GLY A 27 -3.32 -8.54 16.31
N ALA A 28 -4.34 -8.70 17.15
CA ALA A 28 -4.99 -7.59 17.85
C ALA A 28 -4.03 -6.82 18.78
N ASP A 29 -3.19 -7.54 19.52
CA ASP A 29 -2.23 -6.94 20.46
C ASP A 29 -1.14 -6.14 19.73
N ALA A 30 -0.65 -6.68 18.62
CA ALA A 30 0.31 -5.99 17.76
C ALA A 30 -0.30 -4.71 17.17
N ALA A 31 -1.57 -4.77 16.74
CA ALA A 31 -2.29 -3.62 16.24
C ALA A 31 -2.52 -2.56 17.34
N ALA A 32 -2.87 -2.97 18.56
CA ALA A 32 -3.05 -2.07 19.69
C ALA A 32 -1.72 -1.36 20.06
N ALA A 33 -0.62 -2.12 20.15
CA ALA A 33 0.70 -1.57 20.41
C ALA A 33 1.17 -0.61 19.30
N GLY A 34 0.94 -0.96 18.04
CA GLY A 34 1.24 -0.10 16.89
C GLY A 34 0.45 1.21 16.91
N ARG A 35 -0.86 1.15 17.21
CA ARG A 35 -1.71 2.33 17.37
C ARG A 35 -1.18 3.24 18.48
N ALA A 36 -0.90 2.70 19.66
CA ALA A 36 -0.35 3.47 20.78
C ALA A 36 0.97 4.16 20.42
N ALA A 37 1.86 3.47 19.70
CA ALA A 37 3.13 4.05 19.25
C ALA A 37 2.94 5.22 18.27
N LEU A 38 1.98 5.12 17.34
CA LEU A 38 1.66 6.20 16.40
C LEU A 38 1.09 7.44 17.10
N LEU A 39 0.15 7.24 18.02
CA LEU A 39 -0.44 8.32 18.81
C LEU A 39 0.62 9.04 19.65
N ALA A 40 1.48 8.29 20.35
CA ALA A 40 2.56 8.85 21.16
C ALA A 40 3.61 9.60 20.32
N ALA A 41 3.95 9.08 19.13
CA ALA A 41 4.95 9.71 18.27
C ALA A 41 4.46 11.02 17.61
N THR A 42 3.13 11.18 17.47
CA THR A 42 2.51 12.35 16.83
C THR A 42 1.87 13.31 17.83
N ASP A 43 1.84 12.96 19.12
CA ASP A 43 1.17 13.69 20.20
C ASP A 43 -0.32 13.93 19.88
N THR A 44 -1.04 12.86 19.52
CA THR A 44 -2.46 12.91 19.15
C THR A 44 -3.29 11.84 19.86
N ASP A 45 -4.59 12.10 19.95
CA ASP A 45 -5.55 11.18 20.59
C ASP A 45 -6.27 10.26 19.59
N THR A 46 -6.21 10.58 18.29
CA THR A 46 -6.90 9.83 17.23
C THR A 46 -5.95 9.38 16.12
N ILE A 47 -6.25 8.24 15.52
CA ILE A 47 -5.45 7.69 14.41
C ILE A 47 -5.57 8.58 13.17
N GLU A 48 -6.73 9.21 12.99
CA GLU A 48 -6.98 10.17 11.91
C GLU A 48 -6.06 11.41 12.04
N ASP A 49 -5.89 11.95 13.26
CA ASP A 49 -4.99 13.06 13.53
C ASP A 49 -3.53 12.64 13.37
N ALA A 50 -3.14 11.49 13.93
CA ALA A 50 -1.81 10.91 13.75
C ALA A 50 -1.47 10.74 12.27
N THR A 51 -2.41 10.24 11.47
CA THR A 51 -2.27 10.05 10.02
C THR A 51 -2.05 11.38 9.30
N ARG A 52 -2.78 12.43 9.70
CA ARG A 52 -2.64 13.77 9.11
C ARG A 52 -1.28 14.40 9.39
N ILE A 53 -0.74 14.17 10.58
CA ILE A 53 0.60 14.66 10.95
C ILE A 53 1.67 13.85 10.22
N ALA A 54 1.58 12.52 10.25
CA ALA A 54 2.58 11.63 9.66
C ALA A 54 2.66 11.71 8.12
N LEU A 55 1.52 11.88 7.44
CA LEU A 55 1.45 11.99 5.97
C LEU A 55 1.48 13.45 5.47
N GLY A 56 1.48 14.42 6.37
CA GLY A 56 1.41 15.85 6.08
C GLY A 56 -0.02 16.36 5.80
N ARG A 57 -0.19 17.70 5.88
CA ARG A 57 -1.47 18.38 5.62
C ARG A 57 -1.87 18.22 4.15
N PRO A 58 -3.04 17.64 3.83
CA PRO A 58 -3.56 17.66 2.47
C PRO A 58 -3.67 19.10 1.97
N ARG A 59 -3.37 19.37 0.70
CA ARG A 59 -3.52 20.73 0.16
C ARG A 59 -5.01 21.11 0.19
N VAL A 60 -5.32 22.36 0.51
CA VAL A 60 -6.71 22.84 0.48
C VAL A 60 -7.25 22.66 -0.95
N GLY A 61 -8.30 21.84 -1.09
CA GLY A 61 -8.88 21.46 -2.38
C GLY A 61 -8.40 20.13 -2.97
N GLU A 62 -7.47 19.42 -2.31
CA GLU A 62 -7.02 18.10 -2.74
C GLU A 62 -8.05 17.02 -2.35
N THR A 63 -9.06 16.82 -3.19
CA THR A 63 -9.78 15.54 -3.21
C THR A 63 -8.78 14.50 -3.71
N ARG A 64 -8.18 13.71 -2.81
CA ARG A 64 -7.41 12.54 -3.23
C ARG A 64 -8.38 11.53 -3.84
N THR A 65 -8.53 11.59 -5.16
CA THR A 65 -9.19 10.53 -5.90
C THR A 65 -8.38 9.26 -5.67
N THR A 66 -9.02 8.23 -5.12
CA THR A 66 -8.40 6.93 -4.94
C THR A 66 -8.05 6.35 -6.31
N THR A 67 -6.77 6.31 -6.65
CA THR A 67 -6.28 5.68 -7.87
C THR A 67 -6.17 4.18 -7.66
N VAL A 68 -6.82 3.39 -8.52
CA VAL A 68 -6.67 1.93 -8.57
C VAL A 68 -5.70 1.53 -9.68
N VAL A 69 -4.96 0.45 -9.48
CA VAL A 69 -4.03 -0.08 -10.50
C VAL A 69 -4.75 -1.12 -11.35
N TRP A 70 -4.72 -0.95 -12.67
CA TRP A 70 -5.20 -1.95 -13.63
C TRP A 70 -4.05 -2.80 -14.13
N LYS A 71 -4.18 -4.13 -14.04
CA LYS A 71 -3.23 -5.09 -14.61
C LYS A 71 -3.84 -5.68 -15.89
N VAL A 72 -3.43 -5.18 -17.05
CA VAL A 72 -3.91 -5.60 -18.36
C VAL A 72 -2.73 -6.08 -19.20
N ARG A 73 -2.91 -7.17 -19.94
CA ARG A 73 -1.93 -7.61 -20.94
C ARG A 73 -2.20 -6.89 -22.25
N ALA A 74 -1.22 -6.17 -22.76
CA ALA A 74 -1.26 -5.58 -24.10
C ALA A 74 -0.47 -6.46 -25.09
N PRO A 75 -0.89 -6.54 -26.36
CA PRO A 75 -0.03 -7.04 -27.43
C PRO A 75 1.27 -6.22 -27.50
N GLU A 76 2.40 -6.87 -27.80
CA GLU A 76 3.73 -6.23 -27.88
C GLU A 76 3.73 -5.04 -28.84
N GLN A 77 3.18 -5.21 -30.04
CA GLN A 77 3.08 -4.14 -31.02
C GLN A 77 2.30 -2.92 -30.52
N LEU A 78 1.28 -3.12 -29.68
CA LEU A 78 0.49 -2.02 -29.12
C LEU A 78 1.28 -1.26 -28.05
N ASP A 79 2.07 -1.97 -27.24
CA ASP A 79 2.93 -1.37 -26.23
C ASP A 79 4.01 -0.49 -26.87
N GLU A 80 4.66 -0.97 -27.93
CA GLU A 80 5.64 -0.21 -28.69
C GLU A 80 5.04 1.08 -29.27
N GLN A 81 3.91 0.95 -29.98
CA GLN A 81 3.23 2.08 -30.60
C GLN A 81 2.77 3.12 -29.57
N ALA A 82 2.17 2.67 -28.45
CA ALA A 82 1.72 3.57 -27.40
C ALA A 82 2.89 4.26 -26.69
N THR A 83 3.99 3.53 -26.48
CA THR A 83 5.21 4.08 -25.86
C THR A 83 5.84 5.16 -26.74
N ASP A 84 5.97 4.93 -28.04
CA ASP A 84 6.55 5.90 -28.95
C ASP A 84 5.65 7.13 -29.15
N LEU A 85 4.33 6.93 -29.20
CA LEU A 85 3.37 8.02 -29.22
C LEU A 85 3.47 8.89 -27.95
N ALA A 86 3.55 8.26 -26.77
CA ALA A 86 3.68 8.97 -25.50
C ALA A 86 4.97 9.81 -25.46
N LYS A 87 6.10 9.25 -25.92
CA LYS A 87 7.37 9.98 -26.04
C LYS A 87 7.26 11.18 -26.97
N HIS A 88 6.66 10.99 -28.15
CA HIS A 88 6.49 12.06 -29.13
C HIS A 88 5.63 13.22 -28.57
N GLN A 89 4.64 12.90 -27.73
CA GLN A 89 3.78 13.90 -27.09
C GLN A 89 4.35 14.45 -25.76
N GLY A 90 5.53 14.01 -25.33
CA GLY A 90 6.15 14.45 -24.08
C GLY A 90 5.39 14.04 -22.82
N MET A 91 4.59 12.97 -22.89
CA MET A 91 3.82 12.44 -21.76
C MET A 91 4.24 11.01 -21.41
N ASN A 92 3.85 10.54 -20.22
CA ASN A 92 4.07 9.13 -19.86
C ASN A 92 2.97 8.23 -20.41
N LEU A 93 3.30 6.94 -20.59
CA LEU A 93 2.39 5.93 -21.13
C LEU A 93 1.09 5.84 -20.32
N SER A 94 1.17 5.91 -19.00
CA SER A 94 -0.02 5.86 -18.12
C SER A 94 -0.97 7.03 -18.34
N THR A 95 -0.47 8.23 -18.67
CA THR A 95 -1.28 9.39 -19.02
C THR A 95 -1.96 9.18 -20.35
N LEU A 96 -1.21 8.75 -21.37
CA LEU A 96 -1.76 8.42 -22.68
C LEU A 96 -2.90 7.39 -22.57
N VAL A 97 -2.68 6.30 -21.82
CA VAL A 97 -3.69 5.24 -21.62
C VAL A 97 -4.92 5.77 -20.88
N ARG A 98 -4.75 6.58 -19.83
CA ARG A 98 -5.88 7.19 -19.11
C ARG A 98 -6.71 8.09 -20.01
N ASP A 99 -6.06 8.92 -20.81
CA ASP A 99 -6.74 9.88 -21.69
C ASP A 99 -7.49 9.14 -22.81
N ALA A 100 -6.86 8.15 -23.43
CA ALA A 100 -7.47 7.32 -24.46
C ALA A 100 -8.69 6.54 -23.94
N VAL A 101 -8.60 5.93 -22.75
CA VAL A 101 -9.73 5.22 -22.15
C VAL A 101 -10.85 6.20 -21.78
N ALA A 102 -10.53 7.37 -21.22
CA ALA A 102 -11.53 8.38 -20.88
C ALA A 102 -12.25 8.94 -22.12
N GLU A 103 -11.54 9.12 -23.23
CA GLU A 103 -12.13 9.47 -24.53
C GLU A 103 -13.05 8.36 -25.03
N TYR A 104 -12.57 7.11 -25.06
CA TYR A 104 -13.35 5.96 -25.51
C TYR A 104 -14.66 5.81 -24.72
N VAL A 105 -14.59 5.91 -23.39
CA VAL A 105 -15.78 5.84 -22.52
C VAL A 105 -16.75 6.98 -22.82
N ARG A 106 -16.27 8.23 -22.96
CA ARG A 106 -17.14 9.38 -23.28
C ARG A 106 -17.84 9.23 -24.63
N ALA A 107 -17.15 8.67 -25.62
CA ALA A 107 -17.70 8.44 -26.95
C ALA A 107 -18.79 7.35 -26.95
N HIS A 108 -18.67 6.33 -26.10
CA HIS A 108 -19.58 5.17 -26.08
C HIS A 108 -20.61 5.19 -24.95
N ALA A 109 -20.49 6.08 -23.97
CA ALA A 109 -21.46 6.23 -22.89
C ALA A 109 -22.72 7.02 -23.30
N ASN A 110 -22.69 7.70 -24.45
CA ASN A 110 -23.82 8.47 -24.99
C ASN A 110 -24.45 7.82 -26.25
N ALA A 111 -24.12 6.55 -26.51
CA ALA A 111 -24.69 5.72 -27.57
C ALA A 111 -25.68 4.70 -26.98
#